data_AF-A0A6A3GXL4-F1
#
_entry.id   AF-A0A6A3GXL4-F1
#
_cell.length_a   1.000
_cell.length_b   1.000
_cell.length_c   1.000
_cell.angle_alpha   90.00
_cell.angle_beta   90.00
_cell.angle_gamma   90.00
#
_symmetry.space_group_name_H-M   'P 1'
#
loop_
_entity.id
_entity.type
_entity.pdbx_description
1 polymer ?
#
loop_
_entity_poly.entity_id
_entity_poly.type
_entity_poly.pdbx_seq_one_letter_code
_entity_poly.pdbx_strand_id
1 'polypeptide(L)'
;MLEQTEAFNPALVEYEKRLSDKALARVAMDLTARHFVPEHWVPSDDVWKTLCNHDRIKPLQIKLTVQMRDGEYELPTPTALSWATAVDDSNTKYRPDPDEEAEAELADEEAKAEAAQQEGEEEEEESEVEDEVTIL
;
A
#
# COMPACT_ATOMS: atom_id res chain seq x y z
N MET A 1 16.30 -5.05 0.74
CA MET A 1 15.76 -6.34 0.22
C MET A 1 16.00 -7.42 1.27
N LEU A 2 15.06 -8.34 1.48
CA LEU A 2 14.97 -9.26 2.65
C LEU A 2 16.27 -9.98 3.06
N GLU A 3 17.20 -10.22 2.15
CA GLU A 3 18.54 -10.76 2.45
C GLU A 3 19.42 -9.77 3.24
N GLN A 4 19.35 -8.48 2.94
CA GLN A 4 20.13 -7.41 3.59
C GLN A 4 19.74 -7.21 5.06
N THR A 5 18.51 -7.60 5.42
CA THR A 5 18.01 -7.55 6.79
C THR A 5 18.26 -8.86 7.54
N GLU A 6 19.03 -9.78 6.95
CA GLU A 6 19.28 -11.14 7.45
C GLU A 6 18.00 -11.95 7.71
N ALA A 7 16.87 -11.53 7.14
CA ALA A 7 15.57 -12.08 7.50
C ALA A 7 15.39 -13.54 7.08
N PHE A 8 16.19 -13.97 6.08
CA PHE A 8 16.27 -15.35 5.60
C PHE A 8 17.27 -16.23 6.34
N ASN A 9 18.05 -15.70 7.29
CA ASN A 9 19.06 -16.47 8.00
C ASN A 9 18.40 -17.38 9.07
N PRO A 10 18.35 -18.71 8.87
CA PRO A 10 17.70 -19.61 9.82
C PRO A 10 18.51 -19.82 11.11
N ALA A 11 19.77 -19.37 11.14
CA ALA A 11 20.67 -19.52 12.29
C ALA A 11 20.52 -18.39 13.33
N LEU A 12 19.88 -17.26 12.98
CA LEU A 12 19.65 -16.19 13.95
C LEU A 12 18.64 -16.64 15.01
N VAL A 13 18.92 -16.38 16.29
CA VAL A 13 17.99 -16.74 17.38
C VAL A 13 16.97 -15.63 17.62
N GLU A 14 17.32 -14.39 17.28
CA GLU A 14 16.47 -13.21 17.45
C GLU A 14 15.35 -13.18 16.41
N TYR A 15 14.16 -13.64 16.80
CA TYR A 15 12.96 -13.66 15.96
C TYR A 15 12.48 -12.27 15.49
N GLU A 16 12.98 -11.20 16.09
CA GLU A 16 12.71 -9.82 15.65
C GLU A 16 13.47 -9.46 14.37
N LYS A 17 14.59 -10.13 14.11
CA LYS A 17 15.47 -9.88 12.96
C LYS A 17 15.28 -10.91 11.84
N ARG A 18 14.52 -11.98 12.09
CA ARG A 18 14.29 -13.03 11.10
C ARG A 18 12.86 -13.55 11.07
N LEU A 19 12.50 -14.12 9.93
CA LEU A 19 11.23 -14.81 9.78
C LEU A 19 11.20 -16.07 10.65
N SER A 20 10.00 -16.44 11.10
CA SER A 20 9.77 -17.71 11.79
C SER A 20 10.10 -18.90 10.88
N ASP A 21 10.47 -20.05 11.47
CA ASP A 21 10.83 -21.24 10.69
C ASP A 21 9.70 -21.69 9.74
N LYS A 22 8.43 -21.54 10.17
CA LYS A 22 7.26 -21.85 9.34
C LYS A 22 7.13 -20.88 8.17
N ALA A 23 7.38 -19.59 8.38
CA ALA A 23 7.39 -18.58 7.32
C ALA A 23 8.56 -18.79 6.35
N LEU A 24 9.76 -19.08 6.87
CA LEU A 24 10.94 -19.44 6.07
C LEU A 24 10.69 -20.66 5.18
N ALA A 25 10.08 -21.72 5.72
CA ALA A 25 9.70 -22.89 4.95
C ALA A 25 8.68 -22.56 3.85
N ARG A 26 7.71 -21.69 4.14
CA ARG A 26 6.70 -21.26 3.17
C ARG A 26 7.33 -20.46 2.02
N VAL A 27 8.19 -19.48 2.34
CA VAL A 27 8.89 -18.67 1.34
C VAL A 27 9.78 -19.55 0.49
N ALA A 28 10.52 -20.49 1.08
CA ALA A 28 11.33 -21.40 0.29
C ALA A 28 10.51 -22.22 -0.71
N MET A 29 9.34 -22.70 -0.29
CA MET A 29 8.43 -23.38 -1.23
C MET A 29 7.93 -22.46 -2.34
N ASP A 30 7.59 -21.21 -2.05
CA ASP A 30 7.17 -20.24 -3.06
C ASP A 30 8.27 -19.97 -4.09
N LEU A 31 9.50 -19.76 -3.63
CA LEU A 31 10.64 -19.53 -4.51
C LEU A 31 10.93 -20.73 -5.44
N THR A 32 10.57 -21.95 -5.04
CA THR A 32 10.69 -23.15 -5.90
C THR A 32 9.49 -23.43 -6.79
N ALA A 33 8.35 -22.79 -6.53
CA ALA A 33 7.14 -23.05 -7.27
C ALA A 33 7.21 -22.38 -8.65
N ARG A 34 6.44 -22.92 -9.60
CA ARG A 34 6.45 -22.49 -11.01
C ARG A 34 5.94 -21.07 -11.27
N HIS A 35 5.61 -20.31 -10.23
CA HIS A 35 5.11 -18.96 -10.40
C HIS A 35 6.26 -17.98 -10.61
N PHE A 36 5.96 -16.89 -11.29
CA PHE A 36 6.90 -15.80 -11.49
C PHE A 36 7.25 -15.18 -10.14
N VAL A 37 8.53 -15.17 -9.81
CA VAL A 37 9.09 -14.43 -8.67
C VAL A 37 9.94 -13.31 -9.24
N PRO A 38 9.71 -12.04 -8.85
CA PRO A 38 10.58 -10.95 -9.28
C PRO A 38 12.03 -11.22 -8.85
N GLU A 39 12.99 -10.92 -9.72
CA GLU A 39 14.41 -11.21 -9.49
C GLU A 39 14.93 -10.69 -8.14
N HIS A 40 14.45 -9.51 -7.75
CA HIS A 40 14.84 -8.82 -6.52
C HIS A 40 14.27 -9.47 -5.23
N TRP A 41 13.36 -10.45 -5.35
CA TRP A 41 12.87 -11.27 -4.24
C TRP A 41 13.63 -12.59 -4.08
N VAL A 42 14.36 -13.00 -5.12
CA VAL A 42 15.13 -14.24 -5.11
C VAL A 42 16.40 -14.01 -4.29
N PRO A 43 16.63 -14.77 -3.20
CA PRO A 43 17.87 -14.68 -2.43
C PRO A 43 19.07 -15.13 -3.28
N SER A 44 20.28 -14.74 -2.86
CA SER A 44 21.51 -15.31 -3.41
C SER A 44 21.56 -16.85 -3.29
N ASP A 45 22.28 -17.52 -4.20
CA ASP A 45 22.34 -18.99 -4.27
C ASP A 45 22.89 -19.64 -2.98
N ASP A 46 23.82 -18.97 -2.30
CA ASP A 46 24.37 -19.44 -1.02
C ASP A 46 23.34 -19.35 0.12
N VAL A 47 22.62 -18.23 0.21
CA VAL A 47 21.52 -18.05 1.18
C VAL A 47 20.39 -19.04 0.89
N TRP A 48 20.05 -19.22 -0.38
CA TRP A 48 19.07 -20.19 -0.85
C TRP A 48 19.42 -21.62 -0.45
N LYS A 49 20.64 -22.08 -0.78
CA LYS A 49 21.14 -23.41 -0.39
C LYS A 49 21.16 -23.59 1.12
N THR A 50 21.54 -22.56 1.86
CA THR A 50 21.58 -22.59 3.32
C THR A 50 20.18 -22.76 3.90
N LEU A 51 19.21 -21.98 3.40
CA LEU A 51 17.81 -22.04 3.81
C LEU A 51 17.18 -23.41 3.53
N CYS A 52 17.37 -23.96 2.33
CA CYS A 52 16.79 -25.25 1.93
C CYS A 52 17.41 -26.47 2.63
N ASN A 53 18.67 -26.39 3.03
CA ASN A 53 19.37 -27.50 3.68
C ASN A 53 19.37 -27.41 5.21
N HIS A 54 18.84 -26.32 5.79
CA HIS A 54 18.83 -26.17 7.24
C HIS A 54 17.92 -27.21 7.92
N ASP A 55 18.45 -27.88 8.94
CA ASP A 55 17.81 -29.03 9.61
C ASP A 55 16.41 -28.72 10.17
N ARG A 56 16.18 -27.47 10.57
CA ARG A 56 14.87 -27.01 11.08
C ARG A 56 13.87 -26.68 9.97
N ILE A 57 14.34 -26.25 8.81
CA ILE A 57 13.49 -25.71 7.73
C ILE A 57 13.07 -26.81 6.76
N LYS A 58 14.01 -27.69 6.38
CA LYS A 58 13.77 -28.81 5.46
C LYS A 58 12.59 -29.71 5.85
N PRO A 59 12.46 -30.21 7.10
CA PRO A 59 11.30 -31.01 7.48
C PRO A 59 9.99 -30.22 7.47
N LEU A 60 10.04 -28.90 7.75
CA LEU A 60 8.86 -28.04 7.68
C LEU A 60 8.37 -27.85 6.24
N GLN A 61 9.28 -27.72 5.27
CA GLN A 61 8.89 -27.65 3.85
C GLN A 61 8.13 -28.91 3.42
N ILE A 62 8.63 -30.09 3.83
CA ILE A 62 7.96 -31.38 3.55
C ILE A 62 6.58 -31.41 4.20
N LYS A 63 6.50 -31.04 5.49
CA LYS A 63 5.23 -30.99 6.23
C LYS A 63 4.22 -30.06 5.57
N LEU A 64 4.64 -28.86 5.19
CA LEU A 64 3.79 -27.85 4.55
C LEU A 64 3.28 -28.34 3.19
N THR A 65 4.13 -29.01 2.41
CA THR A 65 3.76 -29.62 1.12
C THR A 65 2.64 -30.64 1.29
N VAL A 66 2.73 -31.49 2.33
CA VAL A 66 1.69 -32.46 2.66
C VAL A 66 0.41 -31.74 3.08
N GLN A 67 0.50 -30.75 3.97
CA GLN A 67 -0.67 -29.97 4.42
C GLN A 67 -1.38 -29.25 3.28
N MET A 68 -0.64 -28.69 2.31
CA MET A 68 -1.22 -28.04 1.13
C MET A 68 -1.91 -29.05 0.21
N ARG A 69 -1.30 -30.23 -0.01
CA ARG A 69 -1.90 -31.31 -0.79
C ARG A 69 -3.21 -31.80 -0.16
N ASP A 70 -3.22 -31.92 1.16
CA ASP A 70 -4.35 -32.47 1.91
C ASP A 70 -5.41 -31.39 2.26
N GLY A 71 -5.16 -30.12 1.89
CA GLY A 71 -6.06 -29.00 2.17
C GLY A 71 -6.12 -28.57 3.64
N GLU A 72 -5.20 -29.08 4.48
CA GLU A 72 -5.09 -28.78 5.91
C GLU A 72 -4.25 -27.54 6.20
N TYR A 73 -3.58 -26.97 5.18
CA TYR A 73 -2.72 -25.83 5.38
C TYR A 73 -3.52 -24.55 5.66
N GLU A 74 -3.45 -24.08 6.91
CA GLU A 74 -3.94 -22.75 7.28
C GLU A 74 -2.95 -21.66 6.86
N LEU A 75 -3.44 -20.71 6.05
CA LEU A 75 -2.71 -19.51 5.68
C LEU A 75 -2.45 -18.65 6.93
N PRO A 76 -1.24 -18.11 7.10
CA PRO A 76 -0.97 -17.19 8.19
C PRO A 76 -1.85 -15.95 8.02
N THR A 77 -2.73 -15.70 8.99
CA THR A 77 -3.48 -14.45 9.07
C THR A 77 -2.53 -13.36 9.55
N PRO A 78 -2.29 -12.30 8.76
CA PRO A 78 -1.53 -11.17 9.26
C PRO A 78 -2.28 -10.57 10.45
N THR A 79 -1.56 -10.28 11.53
CA THR A 79 -2.11 -9.45 12.61
C THR A 79 -2.50 -8.12 11.99
N ALA A 80 -3.80 -7.81 11.99
CA ALA A 80 -4.28 -6.55 11.47
C ALA A 80 -3.58 -5.41 12.23
N LEU A 81 -2.76 -4.64 11.50
CA LEU A 81 -2.21 -3.40 12.02
C LEU A 81 -3.40 -2.44 12.14
N SER A 82 -4.00 -2.36 13.32
CA SER A 82 -5.09 -1.43 13.56
C SER A 82 -4.58 0.01 13.32
N TRP A 83 -5.37 0.83 12.63
CA TRP A 83 -5.10 2.28 12.51
C TRP A 83 -4.83 2.96 13.87
N ALA A 84 -5.26 2.38 14.99
CA ALA A 84 -4.95 2.85 16.33
C ALA A 84 -3.45 2.97 16.66
N THR A 85 -2.55 2.31 15.90
CA THR A 85 -1.09 2.49 16.02
C THR A 85 -0.48 3.21 14.81
N ALA A 86 -1.30 3.75 13.90
CA ALA A 86 -0.80 4.63 12.85
C ALA A 86 -0.22 5.88 13.53
N VAL A 87 1.09 6.07 13.40
CA VAL A 87 1.71 7.36 13.69
C VAL A 87 1.09 8.33 12.70
N ASP A 88 0.48 9.40 13.20
CA ASP A 88 -0.01 10.52 12.41
C ASP A 88 1.17 11.09 11.61
N ASP A 89 1.34 10.64 10.37
CA ASP A 89 2.37 11.10 9.44
C ASP A 89 1.92 12.37 8.70
N SER A 90 0.87 13.05 9.18
CA SER A 90 0.41 14.33 8.65
C SER A 90 1.47 15.43 8.78
N ASN A 91 2.53 15.21 9.55
CA ASN A 91 3.74 16.04 9.57
C ASN A 91 4.87 15.40 8.73
N THR A 92 4.55 14.95 7.52
CA THR A 92 5.55 14.53 6.55
C THR A 92 6.42 15.74 6.18
N LYS A 93 7.72 15.68 6.48
CA LYS A 93 8.73 16.61 5.93
C LYS A 93 8.98 16.39 4.42
N TYR A 94 8.09 15.67 3.75
CA TYR A 94 8.22 15.33 2.35
C TYR A 94 7.71 16.50 1.50
N ARG A 95 8.36 16.71 0.37
CA ARG A 95 7.85 17.65 -0.61
C ARG A 95 6.49 17.13 -1.10
N PRO A 96 5.48 17.99 -1.28
CA PRO A 96 4.24 17.59 -1.92
C PRO A 96 4.55 16.94 -3.28
N ASP A 97 3.76 15.94 -3.63
CA ASP A 97 3.86 15.32 -4.94
C ASP A 97 3.46 16.37 -5.99
N PRO A 98 4.05 16.33 -7.20
CA PRO A 98 3.85 17.37 -8.22
C PRO A 98 2.39 17.53 -8.65
N ASP A 99 1.57 16.50 -8.45
CA ASP A 99 0.12 16.55 -8.72
C ASP A 99 -0.61 17.38 -7.64
N GLU A 100 -0.20 17.36 -6.36
CA GLU A 100 -0.76 18.23 -5.31
C GLU A 100 -0.37 19.71 -5.51
N GLU A 101 0.84 19.98 -6.01
CA GLU A 101 1.28 21.34 -6.32
C GLU A 101 0.45 21.93 -7.47
N ALA A 102 0.14 21.12 -8.50
CA ALA A 102 -0.71 21.54 -9.61
C ALA A 102 -2.17 21.80 -9.19
N GLU A 103 -2.73 20.99 -8.29
CA GLU A 103 -4.08 21.22 -7.77
C GLU A 103 -4.19 22.52 -6.94
N ALA A 104 -3.14 22.87 -6.19
CA ALA A 104 -3.09 24.12 -5.43
C ALA A 104 -2.99 25.37 -6.34
N GLU A 105 -2.24 25.30 -7.45
CA GLU A 105 -2.19 26.40 -8.42
C GLU A 105 -3.55 26.64 -9.10
N LEU A 106 -4.29 25.58 -9.43
CA LEU A 106 -5.62 25.69 -10.03
C LEU A 106 -6.63 26.36 -9.09
N ALA A 107 -6.55 26.08 -7.78
CA ALA A 107 -7.45 26.67 -6.78
C ALA A 107 -7.20 28.17 -6.55
N ASP A 108 -5.94 28.62 -6.61
CA ASP A 108 -5.59 30.05 -6.49
C ASP A 108 -6.01 30.85 -7.73
N GLU A 109 -5.92 30.25 -8.94
CA GLU A 109 -6.41 30.85 -10.17
C GLU A 109 -7.96 30.97 -10.18
N GLU A 110 -8.65 29.94 -9.71
CA GLU A 110 -10.12 29.93 -9.60
C GLU A 110 -10.63 30.99 -8.60
N ALA A 111 -10.02 31.09 -7.42
CA ALA A 111 -10.39 32.09 -6.42
C ALA A 111 -10.17 33.54 -6.92
N LYS A 112 -9.14 33.75 -7.73
CA LYS A 112 -8.86 35.05 -8.35
C LYS A 112 -9.84 35.37 -9.49
N ALA A 113 -10.30 34.37 -10.23
CA ALA A 113 -11.32 34.53 -11.26
C ALA A 113 -12.71 34.85 -10.66
N GLU A 114 -13.05 34.27 -9.52
CA GLU A 114 -14.30 34.55 -8.80
C GLU A 114 -14.34 35.98 -8.24
N ALA A 115 -13.22 36.46 -7.67
CA ALA A 115 -13.10 37.84 -7.19
C ALA A 115 -13.24 38.89 -8.32
N ALA A 116 -12.81 38.57 -9.54
CA ALA A 116 -12.91 39.49 -10.68
C ALA A 116 -14.33 39.57 -11.28
N GLN A 117 -15.20 38.57 -11.04
CA GLN A 117 -16.60 38.63 -11.47
C GLN A 117 -17.48 39.48 -10.53
N GLN A 118 -17.07 39.67 -9.27
CA GLN A 118 -17.87 40.36 -8.27
C GLN A 118 -17.77 41.90 -8.31
N GLU A 119 -16.80 42.48 -9.04
CA GLU A 119 -16.63 43.94 -9.20
C GLU A 119 -17.25 44.52 -10.49
N GLY A 120 -17.95 43.71 -11.30
CA GLY A 120 -18.41 44.07 -12.65
C GLY A 120 -19.92 44.31 -12.84
N GLU A 121 -20.76 44.13 -11.84
CA GLU A 121 -22.23 44.23 -11.98
C GLU A 121 -22.80 45.32 -11.06
N GLU A 122 -22.53 46.58 -11.40
CA GLU A 122 -23.41 47.71 -11.04
C GLU A 122 -24.17 48.15 -12.30
N GLU A 123 -25.49 48.31 -12.16
CA GLU A 123 -26.49 48.82 -13.13
C GLU A 123 -27.13 47.82 -14.12
N GLU A 124 -28.31 47.30 -13.79
CA GLU A 124 -29.61 47.85 -14.21
C GLU A 124 -30.72 46.88 -13.77
N GLU A 125 -31.44 47.20 -12.69
CA GLU A 125 -32.80 46.69 -12.49
C GLU A 125 -33.71 47.87 -12.21
N GLU A 126 -34.78 47.98 -12.98
CA GLU A 126 -36.13 48.14 -12.45
C GLU A 126 -37.14 47.94 -13.57
N SER A 127 -37.68 46.73 -13.64
CA SER A 127 -38.93 46.44 -14.34
C SER A 127 -40.10 46.78 -13.41
N GLU A 128 -40.94 47.74 -13.79
CA GLU A 128 -42.24 48.02 -13.15
C GLU A 128 -43.37 47.57 -14.09
N VAL A 129 -44.11 46.52 -13.72
CA VAL A 129 -45.41 46.49 -13.02
C VAL A 129 -46.60 46.42 -13.99
N GLU A 130 -47.18 45.21 -14.01
CA GLU A 130 -48.61 44.84 -13.92
C GLU A 130 -49.69 45.77 -14.52
N ASP A 131 -50.58 45.24 -15.38
CA ASP A 131 -52.02 45.08 -15.03
C ASP A 131 -52.92 44.59 -16.19
N GLU A 132 -53.82 43.68 -15.80
CA GLU A 132 -55.22 43.40 -16.22
C GLU A 132 -55.78 43.82 -17.62
N VAL A 133 -56.52 42.90 -18.28
CA VAL A 133 -57.96 43.03 -18.67
C VAL A 133 -58.39 41.99 -19.72
N THR A 134 -59.31 41.12 -19.30
CA THR A 134 -60.28 40.28 -20.05
C THR A 134 -60.96 41.04 -21.20
N ILE A 135 -61.23 40.45 -22.38
CA ILE A 135 -62.58 40.22 -22.98
C ILE A 135 -62.47 39.18 -24.13
N LEU A 136 -63.50 38.34 -24.26
CA LEU A 136 -63.89 37.51 -25.42
C LEU A 136 -64.06 38.31 -26.71
#